data_AF-A0A6A3E4K4-F1
#
_entry.id   AF-A0A6A3E4K4-F1
#
_cell.length_a   1.000
_cell.length_b   1.000
_cell.length_c   1.000
_cell.angle_alpha   90.00
_cell.angle_beta   90.00
_cell.angle_gamma   90.00
#
_symmetry.space_group_name_H-M   'P 1'
#
loop_
_entity.id
_entity.type
_entity.pdbx_description
1 polymer ?
#
loop_
_entity_poly.entity_id
_entity_poly.type
_entity_poly.pdbx_seq_one_letter_code
_entity_poly.pdbx_strand_id
1 'polypeptide(L)'
;MISSGNALPPPAYGVVCDIDVQGHAPIKQRARRVPLKHLEKLYELLKGLLKAGLVAFSNSPWASPIVIVLKKNGIDIRLCIDYKMVNAITVALEYAKPLVDDLLSELESYLWFCSLDAASGFWAVMMTSRARRISAFVGALGHFEWLRMPFGLKNAPMIYQRLIDNALWGVVQPKGGWTVFAERMRSAE
;
A
#
# COMPACT_ATOMS: atom_id res chain seq x y z
N MET A 1 6.99 -0.73 -15.87
CA MET A 1 7.78 0.43 -15.44
C MET A 1 6.92 1.34 -14.61
N ILE A 2 7.49 1.93 -13.56
CA ILE A 2 7.04 3.23 -13.06
C ILE A 2 6.98 4.10 -14.32
N SER A 3 5.78 4.37 -14.82
CA SER A 3 5.63 5.02 -16.12
C SER A 3 6.34 6.37 -16.03
N SER A 4 7.25 6.60 -16.96
CA SER A 4 7.93 7.87 -17.22
C SER A 4 6.88 8.99 -17.24
N GLY A 5 6.71 9.68 -16.13
CA GLY A 5 5.67 10.69 -15.91
C GLY A 5 5.10 10.72 -14.48
N ASN A 6 5.04 9.58 -13.80
CA ASN A 6 4.59 9.56 -12.40
C ASN A 6 5.81 9.64 -11.48
N ALA A 7 6.09 10.85 -10.98
CA ALA A 7 7.02 11.01 -9.88
C ALA A 7 6.56 10.13 -8.71
N LEU A 8 7.52 9.41 -8.10
CA LEU A 8 7.22 8.68 -6.87
C LEU A 8 6.74 9.68 -5.83
N PRO A 9 5.60 9.44 -5.16
CA PRO A 9 5.13 10.36 -4.15
C PRO A 9 6.17 10.46 -3.03
N PRO A 10 6.44 11.66 -2.50
CA PRO A 10 7.24 11.79 -1.29
C PRO A 10 6.59 10.99 -0.13
N PRO A 11 7.37 10.59 0.88
CA PRO A 11 6.79 10.04 2.11
C PRO A 11 5.69 10.94 2.65
N ALA A 12 4.52 10.35 2.88
CA ALA A 12 3.45 11.02 3.59
C ALA A 12 3.77 11.08 5.09
N TYR A 13 3.40 12.19 5.72
CA TYR A 13 3.54 12.38 7.17
C TYR A 13 2.24 11.96 7.90
N GLY A 14 2.36 11.64 9.19
CA GLY A 14 1.22 11.33 10.05
C GLY A 14 0.66 9.90 9.96
N VAL A 15 1.14 9.09 9.01
CA VAL A 15 0.77 7.66 8.90
C VAL A 15 1.98 6.81 8.51
N VAL A 16 2.11 5.65 9.15
CA VAL A 16 3.06 4.59 8.79
C VAL A 16 2.32 3.27 8.64
N CYS A 17 2.84 2.40 7.77
CA CYS A 17 2.33 1.05 7.64
C CYS A 17 3.07 0.12 8.59
N ASP A 18 2.30 -0.51 9.48
CA ASP A 18 2.79 -1.55 10.37
C ASP A 18 2.07 -2.87 10.11
N ILE A 19 2.72 -3.98 10.47
CA ILE A 19 2.16 -5.33 10.40
C ILE A 19 2.33 -5.97 11.77
N ASP A 20 1.23 -6.06 12.51
CA ASP A 20 1.21 -6.75 13.80
C ASP A 20 0.73 -8.19 13.63
N VAL A 21 1.56 -9.13 14.07
CA VAL A 21 1.32 -10.58 14.01
C VAL A 21 1.32 -11.21 15.41
N GLN A 22 1.20 -10.40 16.47
CA GLN A 22 1.12 -10.85 17.87
C GLN A 22 2.24 -11.83 18.28
N GLY A 23 3.46 -11.57 17.82
CA GLY A 23 4.63 -12.40 18.16
C GLY A 23 4.72 -13.74 17.42
N HIS A 24 3.88 -13.98 16.40
CA HIS A 24 3.95 -15.19 15.59
C HIS A 24 5.35 -15.40 14.98
N ALA A 25 5.80 -16.65 14.95
CA ALA A 25 7.09 -17.03 14.37
C ALA A 25 7.15 -16.74 12.84
N PRO A 26 8.33 -16.48 12.26
CA PRO A 26 8.44 -16.17 10.84
C PRO A 26 7.93 -17.26 9.92
N ILE A 27 7.12 -16.87 8.92
CA ILE A 27 6.68 -17.74 7.84
C ILE A 27 7.65 -17.60 6.67
N LYS A 28 8.35 -18.70 6.33
CA LYS A 28 9.31 -18.76 5.23
C LYS A 28 8.81 -19.66 4.12
N GLN A 29 8.28 -19.07 3.06
CA GLN A 29 7.83 -19.81 1.87
C GLN A 29 8.94 -19.87 0.82
N ARG A 30 8.90 -20.89 -0.03
CA ARG A 30 9.85 -21.05 -1.14
C ARG A 30 9.48 -20.15 -2.32
N ALA A 31 10.49 -19.67 -3.05
CA ALA A 31 10.29 -18.96 -4.30
C ALA A 31 9.54 -19.85 -5.31
N ARG A 32 8.58 -19.27 -6.02
CA ARG A 32 7.90 -19.95 -7.13
C ARG A 32 8.78 -19.93 -8.36
N ARG A 33 8.68 -20.99 -9.16
CA ARG A 33 9.35 -21.05 -10.47
C ARG A 33 8.84 -19.93 -11.36
N VAL A 34 9.77 -19.15 -11.91
CA VAL A 34 9.47 -18.10 -12.90
C VAL A 34 9.83 -18.64 -14.29
N PRO A 35 8.92 -18.65 -15.26
CA PRO A 35 9.23 -18.99 -16.64
C PRO A 35 10.31 -18.06 -17.22
N LEU A 36 11.26 -18.60 -17.99
CA LEU A 36 12.40 -17.85 -18.54
C LEU A 36 11.95 -16.59 -19.31
N LYS A 37 10.86 -16.68 -20.08
CA LYS A 37 10.25 -15.57 -20.83
C LYS A 37 9.85 -14.35 -19.98
N HIS A 38 9.74 -14.51 -18.67
CA HIS A 38 9.39 -13.43 -17.73
C HIS A 38 10.57 -12.94 -16.88
N LEU A 39 11.72 -13.62 -16.92
CA LEU A 39 12.87 -13.27 -16.06
C LEU A 39 13.42 -11.88 -16.36
N GLU A 40 13.59 -11.53 -17.63
CA GLU A 40 14.09 -10.22 -18.02
C GLU A 40 13.17 -9.09 -17.55
N LYS A 41 11.85 -9.26 -17.72
CA LYS A 41 10.87 -8.28 -17.24
C LYS A 41 10.81 -8.19 -15.73
N LEU A 42 10.98 -9.31 -15.04
CA LEU A 42 11.08 -9.35 -13.59
C LEU A 42 12.33 -8.60 -13.11
N TYR A 43 13.47 -8.82 -13.77
CA TYR A 43 14.72 -8.12 -13.48
C TYR A 43 14.57 -6.62 -13.64
N GLU A 44 14.06 -6.13 -14.78
CA GLU A 44 13.88 -4.69 -15.00
C GLU A 44 12.88 -4.07 -14.02
N LEU A 45 11.83 -4.81 -13.62
CA LEU A 45 10.91 -4.36 -12.58
C LEU A 45 11.60 -4.23 -11.23
N LEU A 46 12.32 -5.26 -10.77
CA LEU A 46 13.02 -5.25 -9.49
C LEU A 46 14.11 -4.17 -9.44
N LYS A 47 14.89 -4.03 -10.52
CA LYS A 47 15.87 -2.97 -10.69
C LYS A 47 15.24 -1.59 -10.58
N GLY A 48 14.08 -1.38 -11.20
CA GLY A 48 13.30 -0.15 -11.06
C GLY A 48 12.88 0.13 -9.61
N LEU A 49 12.37 -0.88 -8.90
CA LEU A 49 11.98 -0.76 -7.49
C LEU A 49 13.16 -0.44 -6.57
N LEU A 50 14.32 -1.07 -6.81
CA LEU A 50 15.55 -0.85 -6.05
C LEU A 50 16.08 0.58 -6.28
N LYS A 51 16.20 1.01 -7.54
CA LYS A 51 16.64 2.39 -7.88
C LYS A 51 15.71 3.46 -7.31
N ALA A 52 14.41 3.17 -7.26
CA ALA A 52 13.40 4.04 -6.69
C ALA A 52 13.42 4.10 -5.15
N GLY A 53 14.20 3.25 -4.47
CA GLY A 53 14.17 3.16 -3.01
C GLY A 53 12.82 2.66 -2.46
N LEU A 54 12.08 1.88 -3.25
CA LEU A 54 10.82 1.26 -2.81
C LEU A 54 11.05 -0.07 -2.10
N VAL A 55 12.10 -0.78 -2.50
CA VAL A 55 12.51 -2.06 -1.93
C VAL A 55 14.02 -2.06 -1.66
N ALA A 56 14.46 -2.97 -0.80
CA ALA A 56 15.86 -3.26 -0.55
C ALA A 56 16.09 -4.78 -0.52
N PHE A 57 17.34 -5.23 -0.61
CA PHE A 57 17.68 -6.62 -0.29
C PHE A 57 17.35 -6.89 1.18
N SER A 58 16.82 -8.08 1.46
CA SER A 58 16.46 -8.48 2.82
C SER A 58 17.29 -9.66 3.29
N ASN A 59 17.50 -9.71 4.60
CA ASN A 59 17.98 -10.87 5.34
C ASN A 59 16.91 -11.38 6.33
N SER A 60 15.65 -10.95 6.15
CA SER A 60 14.54 -11.30 7.03
C SER A 60 14.31 -12.82 7.09
N PRO A 61 13.94 -13.37 8.25
CA PRO A 61 13.50 -14.77 8.32
C PRO A 61 12.14 -15.00 7.63
N TRP A 62 11.39 -13.94 7.32
CA TRP A 62 10.12 -14.00 6.59
C TRP A 62 10.34 -14.05 5.08
N ALA A 63 9.50 -14.81 4.38
CA ALA A 63 9.52 -14.84 2.93
C ALA A 63 8.15 -15.19 2.35
N SER A 64 7.48 -14.21 1.74
CA SER A 64 6.30 -14.43 0.90
C SER A 64 6.70 -14.56 -0.59
N PRO A 65 6.18 -15.52 -1.35
CA PRO A 65 6.62 -15.73 -2.72
C PRO A 65 6.00 -14.69 -3.65
N ILE A 66 6.75 -14.31 -4.68
CA ILE A 66 6.21 -13.50 -5.78
C ILE A 66 5.20 -14.30 -6.61
N VAL A 67 4.25 -13.59 -7.19
CA VAL A 67 3.29 -14.05 -8.19
C VAL A 67 3.36 -13.10 -9.38
N ILE A 68 3.63 -13.67 -10.56
CA ILE A 68 3.68 -12.91 -11.81
C ILE A 68 2.31 -12.97 -12.46
N VAL A 69 1.72 -11.80 -12.69
CA VAL A 69 0.44 -11.67 -13.40
C VAL A 69 0.67 -10.88 -14.69
N LEU A 70 0.10 -11.33 -15.80
CA LEU A 70 0.18 -10.58 -17.06
C LEU A 70 -0.76 -9.37 -17.02
N LYS A 71 -0.29 -8.23 -17.52
CA LYS A 71 -1.16 -7.10 -17.81
C LYS A 71 -2.05 -7.42 -19.01
N LYS A 72 -3.09 -6.61 -19.22
CA LYS A 72 -4.05 -6.75 -20.34
C LYS A 72 -3.37 -6.83 -21.72
N ASN A 73 -2.21 -6.20 -21.89
CA ASN A 73 -1.45 -6.27 -23.14
C ASN A 73 -0.78 -7.63 -23.40
N GLY A 74 -0.86 -8.60 -22.47
CA GLY A 74 -0.28 -9.94 -22.61
C GLY A 74 1.25 -10.01 -22.55
N ILE A 75 1.91 -8.85 -22.58
CA ILE A 75 3.36 -8.70 -22.69
C ILE A 75 3.92 -8.30 -21.32
N ASP A 76 3.42 -7.24 -20.71
CA ASP A 76 3.95 -6.73 -19.46
C ASP A 76 3.50 -7.57 -18.27
N ILE A 77 4.32 -7.55 -17.21
CA ILE A 77 4.02 -8.22 -15.96
C ILE A 77 3.62 -7.22 -14.86
N ARG A 78 2.84 -7.71 -13.91
CA ARG A 78 2.63 -7.14 -12.58
C ARG A 78 3.33 -8.04 -11.57
N LEU A 79 4.14 -7.43 -10.72
CA LEU A 79 4.70 -8.08 -9.55
C LEU A 79 3.65 -8.05 -8.43
N CYS A 80 3.14 -9.21 -8.06
CA CYS A 80 2.28 -9.38 -6.90
C CYS A 80 3.02 -10.21 -5.85
N ILE A 81 2.78 -9.97 -4.58
CA ILE A 81 3.32 -10.76 -3.48
C ILE A 81 2.19 -11.55 -2.85
N ASP A 82 2.36 -12.85 -2.66
CA ASP A 82 1.34 -13.67 -2.01
C ASP A 82 1.43 -13.54 -0.49
N TYR A 83 0.81 -12.50 0.05
CA TYR A 83 0.71 -12.27 1.48
C TYR A 83 -0.43 -13.04 2.17
N LYS A 84 -1.06 -14.04 1.53
CA LYS A 84 -2.20 -14.74 2.16
C LYS A 84 -1.87 -15.27 3.56
N MET A 85 -0.70 -15.90 3.72
CA MET A 85 -0.28 -16.44 5.02
C MET A 85 0.02 -15.35 6.05
N VAL A 86 0.68 -14.27 5.63
CA VAL A 86 0.94 -13.11 6.49
C VAL A 86 -0.39 -12.47 6.91
N ASN A 87 -1.28 -12.20 5.96
CA ASN A 87 -2.59 -11.59 6.21
C ASN A 87 -3.49 -12.45 7.11
N ALA A 88 -3.37 -13.78 7.07
CA ALA A 88 -4.14 -14.67 7.95
C ALA A 88 -3.80 -14.46 9.43
N ILE A 89 -2.54 -14.14 9.74
CA ILE A 89 -2.06 -13.91 11.12
C ILE A 89 -1.97 -12.43 11.49
N THR A 90 -2.08 -11.51 10.51
CA THR A 90 -2.07 -10.08 10.78
C THR A 90 -3.34 -9.65 11.51
N VAL A 91 -3.16 -8.95 12.63
CA VAL A 91 -4.25 -8.31 13.36
C VAL A 91 -4.95 -7.31 12.45
N ALA A 92 -6.27 -7.43 12.32
CA ALA A 92 -7.05 -6.50 11.51
C ALA A 92 -6.97 -5.09 12.12
N LEU A 93 -6.69 -4.10 11.28
CA LEU A 93 -6.81 -2.71 11.72
C LEU A 93 -8.29 -2.33 11.74
N GLU A 94 -8.79 -2.00 12.92
CA GLU A 94 -10.12 -1.42 13.09
C GLU A 94 -10.03 0.08 12.78
N TYR A 95 -10.36 0.43 11.54
CA TYR A 95 -10.54 1.81 11.11
C TYR A 95 -11.87 1.91 10.38
N ALA A 96 -12.71 2.85 10.81
CA ALA A 96 -14.02 3.06 10.19
C ALA A 96 -13.82 3.72 8.83
N LYS A 97 -13.96 2.93 7.75
CA LYS A 97 -14.10 3.52 6.42
C LYS A 97 -15.54 3.98 6.22
N PRO A 98 -15.76 5.14 5.59
CA PRO A 98 -17.09 5.55 5.20
C PRO A 98 -17.71 4.51 4.25
N LEU A 99 -19.01 4.31 4.37
CA LEU A 99 -19.75 3.45 3.45
C LEU A 99 -19.88 4.17 2.11
N VAL A 100 -19.83 3.39 1.02
CA VAL A 100 -19.94 3.95 -0.33
C VAL A 100 -21.29 4.65 -0.51
N ASP A 101 -22.38 4.09 0.03
CA ASP A 101 -23.71 4.67 -0.08
C ASP A 101 -23.79 6.03 0.64
N ASP A 102 -23.21 6.16 1.84
CA ASP A 102 -23.14 7.43 2.57
C ASP A 102 -22.42 8.50 1.74
N LEU A 103 -21.27 8.14 1.15
CA LEU A 103 -20.52 9.03 0.27
C LEU A 103 -21.32 9.44 -0.96
N LEU A 104 -22.05 8.52 -1.59
CA LEU A 104 -22.86 8.80 -2.78
C LEU A 104 -24.06 9.70 -2.48
N SER A 105 -24.73 9.50 -1.35
CA SER A 105 -25.85 10.35 -0.93
C SER A 105 -25.43 11.81 -0.67
N GLU A 106 -24.20 12.05 -0.18
CA GLU A 106 -23.67 13.41 -0.07
C GLU A 106 -23.49 14.07 -1.44
N LEU A 107 -23.10 13.29 -2.45
CA LEU A 107 -22.84 13.76 -3.81
C LEU A 107 -24.11 14.17 -4.59
N GLU A 108 -25.30 13.66 -4.24
CA GLU A 108 -26.57 13.99 -4.92
C GLU A 108 -26.87 15.50 -4.99
N SER A 109 -26.31 16.27 -4.06
CA SER A 109 -26.53 17.72 -3.98
C SER A 109 -25.62 18.57 -4.87
N TYR A 110 -24.73 17.95 -5.64
CA TYR A 110 -23.75 18.64 -6.48
C TYR A 110 -24.00 18.41 -7.98
N LEU A 111 -23.81 19.46 -8.78
CA LEU A 111 -24.03 19.41 -10.24
C LEU A 111 -22.79 18.93 -11.03
N TRP A 112 -21.60 19.17 -10.49
CA TRP A 112 -20.33 18.90 -11.17
C TRP A 112 -19.44 18.03 -10.28
N PHE A 113 -18.86 16.99 -10.87
CA PHE A 113 -17.97 16.06 -10.18
C PHE A 113 -16.59 16.04 -10.84
N CYS A 114 -15.56 15.93 -10.01
CA CYS A 114 -14.20 15.66 -10.45
C CYS A 114 -13.72 14.38 -9.78
N SER A 115 -13.21 13.43 -10.58
CA SER A 115 -12.62 12.20 -10.08
C SER A 115 -11.11 12.27 -10.27
N LEU A 116 -10.36 12.06 -9.19
CA LEU A 116 -8.90 12.03 -9.18
C LEU A 116 -8.43 10.64 -8.74
N ASP A 117 -7.49 10.04 -9.49
CA ASP A 117 -6.87 8.77 -9.14
C ASP A 117 -5.46 9.00 -8.60
N ALA A 118 -5.20 8.53 -7.38
CA ALA A 118 -3.90 8.63 -6.75
C ALA A 118 -2.98 7.49 -7.25
N ALA A 119 -2.30 7.74 -8.37
CA ALA A 119 -1.40 6.78 -8.98
C ALA A 119 -0.33 6.27 -7.99
N SER A 120 -0.31 4.96 -7.74
CA SER A 120 0.62 4.32 -6.79
C SER A 120 0.55 4.88 -5.36
N GLY A 121 -0.62 5.35 -4.93
CA GLY A 121 -0.81 6.04 -3.64
C GLY A 121 -0.25 5.29 -2.42
N PHE A 122 -0.33 3.95 -2.40
CA PHE A 122 0.22 3.17 -1.29
C PHE A 122 1.72 3.37 -1.08
N TRP A 123 2.49 3.62 -2.14
CA TRP A 123 3.93 3.84 -2.03
C TRP A 123 4.31 5.16 -1.33
N ALA A 124 3.34 6.06 -1.12
CA ALA A 124 3.54 7.25 -0.29
C ALA A 124 3.74 6.89 1.19
N VAL A 125 3.20 5.76 1.66
CA VAL A 125 3.23 5.36 3.07
C VAL A 125 4.54 4.62 3.40
N MET A 126 5.24 5.08 4.43
CA MET A 126 6.47 4.44 4.92
C MET A 126 6.16 3.18 5.73
N MET A 127 7.03 2.17 5.66
CA MET A 127 6.94 0.96 6.48
C MET A 127 7.72 1.10 7.79
N THR A 128 7.20 0.58 8.90
CA THR A 128 7.99 0.40 10.13
C THR A 128 9.09 -0.64 9.92
N SER A 129 10.17 -0.61 10.70
CA SER A 129 11.24 -1.63 10.63
C SER A 129 10.73 -3.06 10.87
N ARG A 130 9.67 -3.21 11.68
CA ARG A 130 8.99 -4.50 11.89
C ARG A 130 8.27 -4.95 10.62
N ALA A 131 7.43 -4.08 10.08
CA ALA A 131 6.64 -4.38 8.89
C ALA A 131 7.50 -4.65 7.67
N ARG A 132 8.61 -3.92 7.48
CA ARG A 132 9.61 -4.18 6.43
C ARG A 132 10.03 -5.65 6.44
N ARG A 133 10.49 -6.14 7.60
CA ARG A 133 10.92 -7.54 7.78
C ARG A 133 9.78 -8.53 7.50
N ILE A 134 8.57 -8.29 8.01
CA ILE A 134 7.43 -9.21 7.81
C ILE A 134 6.96 -9.22 6.34
N SER A 135 7.03 -8.07 5.66
CA SER A 135 6.70 -7.92 4.24
C SER A 135 7.77 -8.47 3.30
N ALA A 136 8.84 -9.09 3.82
CA ALA A 136 9.91 -9.59 2.98
C ALA A 136 9.39 -10.67 2.02
N PHE A 137 9.84 -10.60 0.77
CA PHE A 137 9.37 -11.43 -0.32
C PHE A 137 10.52 -12.06 -1.11
N VAL A 138 10.26 -13.23 -1.66
CA VAL A 138 11.26 -14.05 -2.34
C VAL A 138 10.82 -14.39 -3.76
N GLY A 139 11.77 -14.30 -4.70
CA GLY A 139 11.57 -14.64 -6.10
C GLY A 139 12.80 -15.30 -6.69
N ALA A 140 12.74 -15.61 -7.99
CA ALA A 140 13.84 -16.26 -8.71
C ALA A 140 15.15 -15.43 -8.72
N LEU A 141 15.05 -14.11 -8.51
CA LEU A 141 16.17 -13.16 -8.58
C LEU A 141 16.63 -12.63 -7.21
N GLY A 142 16.13 -13.20 -6.11
CA GLY A 142 16.60 -12.86 -4.77
C GLY A 142 15.50 -12.71 -3.72
N HIS A 143 15.91 -12.14 -2.60
CA HIS A 143 15.09 -11.91 -1.41
C HIS A 143 15.15 -10.42 -1.04
N PHE A 144 13.98 -9.82 -0.89
CA PHE A 144 13.80 -8.38 -0.81
C PHE A 144 12.79 -8.01 0.26
N GLU A 145 12.80 -6.76 0.71
CA GLU A 145 11.81 -6.19 1.62
C GLU A 145 11.34 -4.84 1.12
N TRP A 146 10.10 -4.47 1.48
CA TRP A 146 9.50 -3.22 1.08
C TRP A 146 9.83 -2.10 2.06
N LEU A 147 10.31 -0.96 1.57
CA LEU A 147 10.52 0.27 2.34
C LEU A 147 9.25 1.13 2.41
N ARG A 148 8.39 0.99 1.41
CA ARG A 148 7.08 1.65 1.28
C ARG A 148 5.96 0.62 1.26
N MET A 149 4.75 1.01 1.65
CA MET A 149 3.62 0.08 1.77
C MET A 149 3.32 -0.65 0.45
N PRO A 150 3.49 -1.98 0.39
CA PRO A 150 3.17 -2.74 -0.81
C PRO A 150 1.67 -3.00 -0.96
N PHE A 151 1.28 -3.32 -2.19
CA PHE A 151 -0.03 -3.89 -2.46
C PHE A 151 -0.17 -5.29 -1.85
N GLY A 152 -1.40 -5.65 -1.48
CA GLY A 152 -1.76 -7.00 -1.03
C GLY A 152 -1.68 -7.22 0.49
N LEU A 153 -1.26 -6.23 1.29
CA LEU A 153 -1.35 -6.31 2.75
C LEU A 153 -2.79 -6.09 3.23
N LYS A 154 -3.20 -6.85 4.25
CA LYS A 154 -4.55 -6.82 4.85
C LYS A 154 -5.01 -5.40 5.20
N ASN A 155 -4.16 -4.66 5.90
CA ASN A 155 -4.52 -3.36 6.46
C ASN A 155 -4.19 -2.18 5.52
N ALA A 156 -3.57 -2.41 4.36
CA ALA A 156 -3.15 -1.32 3.47
C ALA A 156 -4.29 -0.36 3.07
N PRO A 157 -5.51 -0.83 2.72
CA PRO A 157 -6.61 0.08 2.41
C PRO A 157 -7.04 0.97 3.58
N MET A 158 -7.04 0.43 4.81
CA MET A 158 -7.41 1.19 6.02
C MET A 158 -6.37 2.27 6.34
N ILE A 159 -5.09 1.89 6.27
CA ILE A 159 -3.97 2.79 6.51
C ILE A 159 -4.00 3.92 5.46
N TYR A 160 -4.30 3.59 4.21
CA TYR A 160 -4.42 4.59 3.16
C TYR A 160 -5.63 5.50 3.34
N GLN A 161 -6.78 4.97 3.77
CA GLN A 161 -7.95 5.80 4.10
C GLN A 161 -7.60 6.81 5.20
N ARG A 162 -6.96 6.36 6.29
CA ARG A 162 -6.51 7.25 7.36
C ARG A 162 -5.56 8.34 6.87
N LEU A 163 -4.69 8.01 5.92
CA LEU A 163 -3.83 9.01 5.29
C LEU A 163 -4.65 10.07 4.56
N ILE A 164 -5.63 9.66 3.76
CA ILE A 164 -6.50 10.58 3.01
C ILE A 164 -7.31 11.45 3.98
N ASP A 165 -7.89 10.86 5.01
CA ASP A 165 -8.69 11.59 6.00
C ASP A 165 -7.85 12.62 6.75
N ASN A 166 -6.61 12.27 7.13
CA ASN A 166 -5.66 13.21 7.72
C ASN A 166 -5.26 14.33 6.74
N ALA A 167 -5.01 14.00 5.47
CA ALA A 167 -4.56 14.97 4.47
C ALA A 167 -5.67 15.94 4.05
N LEU A 168 -6.92 15.49 4.07
CA LEU A 168 -8.10 16.27 3.72
C LEU A 168 -8.78 16.89 4.95
N TRP A 169 -8.25 16.65 6.15
CA TRP A 169 -8.77 17.20 7.39
C TRP A 169 -8.81 18.73 7.31
N GLY A 170 -10.02 19.29 7.48
CA GLY A 170 -10.26 20.73 7.40
C GLY A 170 -10.52 21.28 5.99
N VAL A 171 -10.28 20.50 4.94
CA VAL A 171 -10.59 20.86 3.53
C VAL A 171 -11.93 20.25 3.11
N VAL A 172 -12.13 18.96 3.41
CA VAL A 172 -13.40 18.28 3.13
C VAL A 172 -14.32 18.47 4.34
N GLN A 173 -15.35 19.30 4.17
CA GLN A 173 -16.40 19.51 5.16
C GLN A 173 -17.77 19.30 4.53
N PRO A 174 -18.50 18.24 4.91
CA PRO A 174 -19.89 18.09 4.52
C PRO A 174 -20.70 19.26 5.12
N LYS A 175 -21.25 20.11 4.23
CA LYS A 175 -22.26 21.14 4.51
C LYS A 175 -22.05 21.99 5.79
N GLY A 176 -20.86 22.56 5.99
CA GLY A 176 -20.64 23.66 6.96
C GLY A 176 -20.95 23.39 8.44
N GLY A 177 -21.32 22.17 8.82
CA GLY A 177 -21.58 21.79 10.21
C GLY A 177 -20.29 21.45 10.97
N TRP A 178 -19.28 20.95 10.26
CA TRP A 178 -18.03 20.50 10.85
C TRP A 178 -17.05 21.61 11.22
N THR A 179 -17.16 22.84 10.70
CA THR A 179 -16.31 23.97 11.11
C THR A 179 -16.43 24.23 12.61
N VAL A 180 -17.67 24.22 13.11
CA VAL A 180 -17.97 24.40 14.54
C VAL A 180 -17.37 23.27 15.37
N PHE A 181 -17.45 22.02 14.91
CA PHE A 181 -16.86 20.88 15.62
C PHE A 181 -15.34 20.81 15.50
N ALA A 182 -14.77 21.21 14.36
CA ALA A 182 -13.32 21.24 14.13
C ALA A 182 -12.64 22.31 15.00
N GLU A 183 -13.26 23.50 15.16
CA GLU A 183 -12.82 24.49 16.15
C GLU A 183 -12.92 23.96 17.57
N ARG A 184 -14.05 23.33 17.95
CA ARG A 184 -14.24 22.76 19.28
C ARG A 184 -13.23 21.65 19.60
N MET A 185 -12.95 20.76 18.65
CA MET A 185 -11.96 19.69 18.82
C MET A 185 -10.54 20.25 18.94
N ARG A 186 -10.18 21.25 18.13
CA ARG A 186 -8.88 21.95 18.26
C ARG A 186 -8.72 22.68 19.59
N SER A 187 -9.79 23.23 20.15
CA SER A 187 -9.75 23.88 21.47
C SER A 187 -9.71 22.90 22.65
N ALA A 188 -9.96 21.61 22.41
CA ALA A 188 -9.95 20.56 23.42
C ALA A 188 -8.61 19.81 23.51
N GLU A 189 -7.72 19.99 22.52
CA GLU A 189 -6.29 19.61 22.58
C GLU A 189 -5.51 20.60 23.45
#